data_AF-A0A6S6U876-F1
#
_entry.id   AF-A0A6S6U876-F1
#
_cell.length_a   1.000
_cell.length_b   1.000
_cell.length_c   1.000
_cell.angle_alpha   90.00
_cell.angle_beta   90.00
_cell.angle_gamma   90.00
#
_symmetry.space_group_name_H-M   'P 1'
#
loop_
_entity.id
_entity.type
_entity.pdbx_description
1 polymer ?
#
loop_
_entity_poly.entity_id
_entity_poly.type
_entity_poly.pdbx_seq_one_letter_code
_entity_poly.pdbx_strand_id
1 'polypeptide(L)'
;MNMSMAKSGPSKHHNRIAGNFYRLLMAGNSGCDVYLSDIKVRIRERNIYYYPDLIVGYEPDDTDDYYLENPCLIVEVLSDPT
;
A
#
# COMPACT_ATOMS: atom_id res chain seq x y z
N MET A 1 -9.78 9.54 33.05
CA MET A 1 -9.46 10.11 31.73
C MET A 1 -10.16 9.27 30.68
N ASN A 2 -11.21 9.79 30.06
CA ASN A 2 -11.82 9.14 28.89
C ASN A 2 -11.05 9.58 27.66
N MET A 3 -10.29 8.67 27.07
CA MET A 3 -9.60 8.90 25.81
C MET A 3 -10.58 8.58 24.68
N SER A 4 -11.20 9.60 24.10
CA SER A 4 -11.90 9.45 22.83
C SER A 4 -10.85 9.31 21.73
N MET A 5 -10.60 8.08 21.27
CA MET A 5 -9.86 7.88 20.03
C MET A 5 -10.75 8.38 18.89
N ALA A 6 -10.30 9.38 18.13
CA ALA A 6 -10.80 9.53 16.77
C ALA A 6 -10.60 8.18 16.06
N LYS A 7 -11.53 7.77 15.19
CA LYS A 7 -11.31 6.58 14.34
C LYS A 7 -10.20 6.91 13.34
N SER A 8 -8.95 6.97 13.79
CA SER A 8 -7.78 7.16 12.95
C SER A 8 -7.34 5.78 12.47
N GLY A 9 -7.62 5.48 11.22
CA GLY A 9 -7.19 4.25 10.58
C GLY A 9 -8.23 3.71 9.60
N PRO A 10 -7.82 2.79 8.71
CA PRO A 10 -8.71 2.28 7.68
C PRO A 10 -9.89 1.52 8.28
N SER A 11 -11.06 1.68 7.65
CA SER A 11 -12.28 0.99 8.09
C SER A 11 -12.20 -0.51 7.80
N LYS A 12 -13.05 -1.32 8.44
CA LYS A 12 -13.20 -2.74 8.08
C LYS A 12 -13.56 -2.93 6.59
N HIS A 13 -14.30 -1.98 6.01
CA HIS A 13 -14.68 -2.02 4.61
C HIS A 13 -13.46 -1.76 3.70
N HIS A 14 -12.66 -0.74 4.05
CA HIS A 14 -11.39 -0.43 3.41
C HIS A 14 -10.46 -1.63 3.38
N ASN A 15 -10.21 -2.25 4.54
CA ASN A 15 -9.35 -3.42 4.65
C ASN A 15 -9.86 -4.62 3.84
N ARG A 16 -11.19 -4.78 3.75
CA ARG A 16 -11.77 -5.87 2.95
C ARG A 16 -11.55 -5.66 1.46
N ILE A 17 -11.66 -4.43 0.97
CA ILE A 17 -11.40 -4.10 -0.43
C ILE A 17 -9.91 -4.28 -0.72
N ALA A 18 -9.03 -3.69 0.09
CA ALA A 18 -7.58 -3.81 -0.09
C ALA A 18 -7.12 -5.28 -0.10
N GLY A 19 -7.61 -6.08 0.86
CA GLY A 19 -7.30 -7.51 0.93
C GLY A 19 -7.87 -8.34 -0.24
N ASN A 20 -8.97 -7.93 -0.87
CA ASN A 20 -9.45 -8.57 -2.10
C ASN A 20 -8.49 -8.33 -3.27
N PHE A 21 -8.03 -7.08 -3.45
CA PHE A 21 -7.04 -6.75 -4.48
C PHE A 21 -5.74 -7.52 -4.26
N TYR A 22 -5.23 -7.54 -3.03
CA TYR A 22 -4.04 -8.33 -2.67
C TYR A 22 -4.16 -9.78 -3.14
N ARG A 23 -5.26 -10.45 -2.77
CA ARG A 23 -5.49 -11.86 -3.14
C ARG A 23 -5.57 -12.07 -4.65
N LEU A 24 -6.23 -11.17 -5.37
CA LEU A 24 -6.35 -11.26 -6.83
C LEU A 24 -5.00 -11.06 -7.53
N LEU A 25 -4.22 -10.09 -7.08
CA LEU A 25 -2.89 -9.79 -7.65
C LEU A 25 -1.92 -10.93 -7.38
N MET A 26 -1.88 -11.46 -6.15
CA MET A 26 -1.04 -12.61 -5.79
C MET A 26 -1.42 -13.88 -6.58
N ALA A 27 -2.71 -14.08 -6.88
CA ALA A 27 -3.16 -15.23 -7.66
C ALA A 27 -2.75 -15.16 -9.15
N GLY A 28 -2.39 -13.99 -9.65
CA GLY A 28 -2.03 -13.76 -11.06
C GLY A 28 -0.67 -14.33 -11.49
N ASN A 29 0.16 -14.80 -10.56
CA ASN A 29 1.51 -15.36 -10.81
C ASN A 29 2.36 -14.51 -11.78
N SER A 30 2.40 -13.20 -11.55
CA SER A 30 3.10 -12.25 -12.43
C SER A 30 4.60 -12.16 -12.21
N GLY A 31 5.16 -12.93 -11.26
CA GLY A 31 6.54 -12.77 -10.80
C GLY A 31 6.80 -11.44 -10.09
N CYS A 32 5.74 -10.73 -9.68
CA CYS A 32 5.82 -9.50 -8.92
C CYS A 32 5.40 -9.77 -7.47
N ASP A 33 5.96 -8.99 -6.54
CA ASP A 33 5.55 -8.97 -5.15
C ASP A 33 4.48 -7.91 -4.92
N VAL A 34 3.59 -8.20 -3.98
CA VAL A 34 2.51 -7.29 -3.58
C VAL A 34 2.72 -6.94 -2.12
N TYR A 35 2.80 -5.64 -1.84
CA TYR A 35 2.98 -5.09 -0.51
C TYR A 35 1.71 -4.35 -0.06
N LEU A 36 1.46 -4.38 1.24
CA LEU A 36 0.36 -3.64 1.88
C LEU A 36 0.90 -2.39 2.58
N SER A 37 -0.04 -1.51 2.95
CA SER A 37 0.04 -0.17 3.57
C SER A 37 1.27 0.28 4.40
N ASP A 38 2.13 -0.61 4.87
CA ASP A 38 3.30 -0.27 5.68
C ASP A 38 4.59 -0.04 4.86
N ILE A 39 4.61 -0.49 3.60
CA ILE A 39 5.70 -0.20 2.65
C ILE A 39 5.42 1.12 1.92
N LYS A 40 6.47 1.92 1.70
CA LYS A 40 6.36 3.25 1.11
C LYS A 40 6.72 3.23 -0.37
N VAL A 41 6.23 4.22 -1.10
CA VAL A 41 6.82 4.59 -2.40
C VAL A 41 7.63 5.86 -2.23
N ARG A 42 8.89 5.85 -2.66
CA ARG A 42 9.78 7.01 -2.62
C ARG A 42 9.80 7.72 -3.96
N ILE A 43 9.51 9.02 -3.94
CA ILE A 43 9.68 9.92 -5.08
C ILE A 43 11.04 10.60 -4.91
N ARG A 44 12.08 10.05 -5.55
CA ARG A 44 13.49 10.47 -5.38
C ARG A 44 13.69 11.96 -5.59
N GLU A 45 13.12 12.54 -6.65
CA GLU A 45 13.35 13.93 -7.07
C GLU A 45 12.88 14.93 -6.03
N ARG A 46 11.91 14.54 -5.20
CA ARG A 46 11.30 15.39 -4.17
C ARG A 46 11.68 14.95 -2.76
N ASN A 47 12.35 13.81 -2.61
CA ASN A 47 12.62 13.16 -1.33
C ASN A 47 11.35 13.01 -0.47
N ILE A 48 10.24 12.62 -1.12
CA ILE A 48 8.93 12.41 -0.48
C ILE A 48 8.63 10.91 -0.45
N TYR A 49 7.98 10.47 0.61
CA TYR A 49 7.45 9.12 0.75
C TYR A 49 5.93 9.18 0.84
N TYR A 50 5.26 8.28 0.10
CA TYR A 50 3.82 8.08 0.17
C TYR A 50 3.52 6.66 0.66
N TYR A 51 2.36 6.47 1.30
CA TYR A 51 1.90 5.19 1.85
C TYR A 51 0.62 4.77 1.12
N PRO A 52 0.73 4.13 -0.06
CA PRO A 52 -0.43 3.56 -0.72
C PRO A 52 -1.02 2.39 0.04
N ASP A 53 -2.29 2.08 -0.20
CA ASP A 53 -2.92 0.88 0.36
C ASP A 53 -2.31 -0.43 -0.15
N LEU A 54 -1.96 -0.50 -1.44
CA LEU A 54 -1.15 -1.57 -2.02
C LEU A 54 -0.12 -1.06 -3.02
N ILE A 55 1.00 -1.77 -3.08
CA ILE A 55 2.07 -1.57 -4.05
C ILE A 55 2.36 -2.91 -4.70
N VAL A 56 2.57 -2.91 -6.01
CA VAL A 56 3.14 -4.06 -6.74
C VAL A 56 4.50 -3.67 -7.27
N GLY A 57 5.52 -4.49 -7.02
CA GLY A 57 6.89 -4.26 -7.47
C GLY A 57 7.58 -5.54 -7.91
N TYR A 58 8.76 -5.38 -8.49
CA TYR A 58 9.62 -6.49 -8.91
C TYR A 58 10.88 -6.49 -8.04
N GLU A 59 11.07 -7.52 -7.22
CA GLU A 59 12.15 -7.62 -6.23
C GLU A 59 13.57 -7.38 -6.80
N PRO A 60 13.94 -7.86 -8.01
CA PRO A 60 15.28 -7.61 -8.55
C PRO A 60 15.64 -6.13 -8.78
N ASP A 61 14.63 -5.27 -8.91
CA ASP A 61 14.82 -3.83 -9.15
C ASP A 61 14.79 -3.01 -7.84
N ASP A 62 14.54 -3.64 -6.69
CA ASP A 62 14.40 -2.95 -5.41
C ASP A 62 15.04 -3.71 -4.24
N THR A 63 16.06 -3.12 -3.63
CA THR A 63 16.83 -3.76 -2.54
C THR A 63 16.59 -3.13 -1.17
N ASP A 64 15.73 -2.12 -1.07
CA ASP A 64 15.43 -1.46 0.21
C ASP A 64 14.23 -2.14 0.90
N ASP A 65 14.41 -2.53 2.17
CA ASP A 65 13.39 -3.26 2.92
C ASP A 65 12.15 -2.39 3.26
N TYR A 66 12.22 -1.06 3.10
CA TYR A 66 11.23 -0.13 3.64
C TYR A 66 10.50 0.72 2.61
N TYR A 67 10.97 0.79 1.37
CA TYR A 67 10.30 1.53 0.31
C TYR A 67 10.63 0.98 -1.07
N LEU A 68 9.73 1.26 -2.02
CA LEU A 68 9.99 1.06 -3.44
C LEU A 68 10.27 2.38 -4.15
N GLU A 69 11.21 2.39 -5.08
CA GLU A 69 11.44 3.52 -5.99
C GLU A 69 10.73 3.33 -7.34
N ASN A 70 10.52 2.07 -7.77
CA ASN A 70 9.99 1.74 -9.10
C ASN A 70 8.79 0.78 -9.03
N PRO A 71 7.65 1.17 -8.44
CA PRO A 71 6.47 0.31 -8.40
C PRO A 71 5.88 0.11 -9.80
N CYS A 72 5.44 -1.12 -10.10
CA CYS A 72 4.73 -1.46 -11.34
C CYS A 72 3.25 -1.04 -11.28
N LEU A 73 2.65 -1.06 -10.08
CA LEU A 73 1.27 -0.67 -9.83
C LEU A 73 1.12 -0.11 -8.42
N ILE A 74 0.30 0.94 -8.28
CA ILE A 74 -0.12 1.50 -7.01
C ILE A 74 -1.65 1.43 -6.95
N VAL A 75 -2.20 0.98 -5.83
CA VAL A 75 -3.65 0.92 -5.59
C VAL A 75 -3.99 1.70 -4.33
N GLU A 76 -4.98 2.60 -4.45
CA GLU A 76 -5.56 3.34 -3.32
C GLU A 76 -7.04 2.99 -3.20
N VAL A 77 -7.48 2.62 -2.00
CA VAL A 77 -8.88 2.39 -1.66
C VAL A 77 -9.43 3.67 -1.07
N LEU A 78 -10.28 4.36 -1.82
CA LEU A 78 -10.92 5.57 -1.33
C LEU A 78 -11.92 5.22 -0.22
N SER A 79 -11.83 5.96 0.89
CA SER A 79 -12.89 6.02 1.88
C SER A 79 -13.77 7.24 1.61
N ASP A 80 -15.04 7.17 2.01
CA ASP A 80 -15.94 8.33 1.89
C ASP A 80 -15.28 9.54 2.56
N PRO A 81 -15.11 10.67 1.85
CA PRO A 81 -14.64 11.89 2.47
C PRO A 81 -15.75 12.36 3.41
N THR A 82 -15.55 12.20 4.71
CA THR A 82 -16.35 12.90 5.73
C THR A 82 -16.17 14.41 5.61
#